data_AF-V9W0N4-F1
#
_entry.id   AF-V9W0N4-F1
#
_cell.length_a   1.000
_cell.length_b   1.000
_cell.length_c   1.000
_cell.angle_alpha   90.00
_cell.angle_beta   90.00
_cell.angle_gamma   90.00
#
_symmetry.space_group_name_H-M   'P 1'
#
loop_
_entity.id
_entity.type
_entity.pdbx_description
1 polymer ?
#
loop_
_entity_poly.entity_id
_entity_poly.type
_entity_poly.pdbx_seq_one_letter_code
_entity_poly.pdbx_strand_id
1 'polypeptide(L)'
;MPSDAQALPKATTLNPAFVLKWAASIVQILGYSATAWGLHPWNIYLFLAGLTGWFLVGVLWNDRAIMLIHLVALGAMISGIWSS
;
A
#
# COMPACT_ATOMS: atom_id res chain seq x y z
N MET A 1 14.87 0.15 -50.24
CA MET A 1 15.28 0.26 -48.81
C MET A 1 14.29 -0.54 -47.99
N PRO A 2 14.69 -1.59 -47.25
CA PRO A 2 13.81 -2.18 -46.25
C PRO A 2 14.02 -1.41 -44.93
N SER A 3 13.37 -0.26 -44.78
CA SER A 3 13.49 0.59 -43.57
C SER A 3 12.34 0.42 -42.59
N ASP A 4 11.32 -0.36 -42.94
CA ASP A 4 10.04 -0.32 -42.22
C ASP A 4 9.85 -1.59 -41.37
N ALA A 5 10.91 -2.00 -40.68
CA ALA A 5 10.75 -2.88 -39.52
C ALA A 5 10.14 -2.05 -38.38
N GLN A 6 8.83 -1.84 -38.45
CA GLN A 6 8.05 -1.20 -37.39
C GLN A 6 8.28 -2.00 -36.10
N ALA A 7 8.95 -1.37 -35.13
CA ALA A 7 9.15 -1.95 -33.82
C ALA A 7 7.77 -2.27 -33.21
N LEU A 8 7.55 -3.56 -32.89
CA LEU A 8 6.32 -4.02 -32.27
C LEU A 8 6.08 -3.21 -30.97
N PRO A 9 4.84 -2.73 -30.72
CA PRO A 9 4.54 -1.97 -29.51
C PRO A 9 4.92 -2.81 -28.29
N LYS A 10 5.81 -2.25 -27.46
CA LYS A 10 6.29 -2.91 -26.24
C LYS A 10 5.08 -3.22 -25.36
N ALA A 11 4.81 -4.50 -25.12
CA ALA A 11 3.70 -4.93 -24.28
C ALA A 11 3.78 -4.22 -22.93
N THR A 12 2.71 -3.52 -22.54
CA THR A 12 2.65 -2.79 -21.28
C THR A 12 2.57 -3.78 -20.12
N THR A 13 3.69 -4.05 -19.47
CA THR A 13 3.72 -4.83 -18.24
C THR A 13 3.13 -3.99 -17.10
N LEU A 14 2.06 -4.48 -16.45
CA LEU A 14 1.51 -3.85 -15.25
C LEU A 14 2.60 -3.74 -14.18
N ASN A 15 2.82 -2.53 -13.64
CA ASN A 15 3.76 -2.33 -12.54
C ASN A 15 3.04 -2.65 -11.21
N PRO A 16 3.41 -3.75 -10.52
CA PRO A 16 2.70 -4.18 -9.30
C PRO A 16 2.79 -3.14 -8.19
N ALA A 17 3.95 -2.49 -8.04
CA ALA A 17 4.16 -1.46 -7.03
C ALA A 17 3.30 -0.22 -7.30
N PHE A 18 3.05 0.11 -8.57
CA PHE A 18 2.16 1.20 -8.95
C PHE A 18 0.71 0.91 -8.53
N VAL A 19 0.20 -0.29 -8.82
CA VAL A 19 -1.17 -0.65 -8.45
C VAL A 19 -1.31 -0.71 -6.93
N LEU A 20 -0.35 -1.37 -6.26
CA LEU A 20 -0.41 -1.62 -4.83
C LEU A 20 -0.34 -0.34 -4.01
N LYS A 21 0.53 0.63 -4.36
CA LYS A 21 0.63 1.88 -3.61
C LYS A 21 -0.65 2.70 -3.64
N TRP A 22 -1.35 2.71 -4.79
CA TRP A 22 -2.61 3.45 -4.92
C TRP A 22 -3.73 2.76 -4.16
N ALA A 23 -3.85 1.42 -4.29
CA ALA A 23 -4.80 0.65 -3.52
C ALA A 23 -4.59 0.81 -2.00
N ALA A 24 -3.35 0.66 -1.53
CA ALA A 24 -2.98 0.85 -0.12
C ALA A 24 -3.32 2.26 0.38
N SER A 25 -3.03 3.29 -0.42
CA SER A 25 -3.34 4.69 -0.08
C SER A 25 -4.84 4.93 0.05
N ILE A 26 -5.64 4.43 -0.89
CA ILE A 26 -7.11 4.57 -0.84
C ILE A 26 -7.65 3.92 0.45
N VAL A 27 -7.20 2.70 0.75
CA VAL A 27 -7.62 1.98 1.96
C VAL A 27 -7.23 2.74 3.23
N GLN A 28 -6.03 3.33 3.26
CA GLN A 28 -5.57 4.11 4.42
C GLN A 28 -6.36 5.42 4.58
N ILE A 29 -6.71 6.09 3.48
CA ILE A 29 -7.63 7.25 3.48
C ILE A 29 -8.98 6.86 4.07
N LEU A 30 -9.53 5.71 3.68
CA LEU A 30 -10.76 5.19 4.29
C LEU A 30 -10.59 4.92 5.80
N GLY A 31 -9.43 4.45 6.24
CA GLY A 31 -9.10 4.30 7.67
C GLY A 31 -9.11 5.63 8.44
N TYR A 32 -8.53 6.68 7.85
CA TYR A 32 -8.60 8.04 8.41
C TYR A 32 -10.04 8.55 8.48
N SER A 33 -10.82 8.39 7.41
CA SER A 33 -12.23 8.78 7.37
C SER A 33 -13.08 8.02 8.40
N ALA A 34 -12.87 6.70 8.50
CA ALA A 34 -13.57 5.87 9.49
C ALA A 34 -13.23 6.30 10.93
N THR A 35 -11.99 6.69 11.20
CA THR A 35 -11.59 7.25 12.50
C THR A 35 -12.29 8.59 12.78
N ALA A 36 -12.33 9.48 11.79
CA ALA A 36 -13.00 10.78 11.92
C ALA A 36 -14.51 10.66 12.17
N TRP A 37 -15.12 9.57 11.69
CA TRP A 37 -16.54 9.27 11.91
C TRP A 37 -16.81 8.32 13.09
N GLY A 38 -15.79 7.93 13.88
CA GLY A 38 -15.96 7.04 15.03
C GLY A 38 -16.39 5.62 14.66
N LEU A 39 -16.11 5.17 13.43
CA LEU A 39 -16.51 3.85 12.93
C LEU A 39 -15.54 2.77 13.44
N HIS A 40 -15.79 2.29 14.65
CA HIS A 40 -15.05 1.19 15.26
C HIS A 40 -15.77 -0.15 15.07
N PRO A 41 -15.04 -1.27 14.82
CA PRO A 41 -13.58 -1.37 14.66
C PRO A 41 -13.07 -1.15 13.22
N TRP A 42 -13.94 -0.68 12.32
CA TRP A 42 -13.65 -0.64 10.87
C TRP A 42 -12.43 0.19 10.52
N ASN A 43 -12.20 1.29 11.25
CA ASN A 43 -11.02 2.11 11.11
C ASN A 43 -9.71 1.32 11.31
N ILE A 44 -9.64 0.44 12.31
CA ILE A 44 -8.46 -0.36 12.62
C ILE A 44 -8.16 -1.35 11.50
N TYR A 45 -9.18 -2.07 10.99
CA TYR A 45 -8.96 -3.02 9.91
C TYR A 45 -8.52 -2.35 8.61
N LEU A 46 -9.09 -1.18 8.29
CA LEU A 46 -8.68 -0.37 7.14
C LEU A 46 -7.23 0.10 7.28
N PHE A 47 -6.82 0.58 8.47
CA PHE A 47 -5.42 0.94 8.69
C PHE A 47 -4.48 -0.25 8.59
N LEU A 48 -4.79 -1.40 9.19
CA LEU A 48 -3.95 -2.61 9.09
C LEU A 48 -3.76 -3.04 7.63
N ALA A 49 -4.84 -3.03 6.83
CA ALA A 49 -4.77 -3.34 5.41
C ALA A 49 -3.92 -2.31 4.63
N GLY A 50 -4.14 -1.01 4.85
CA GLY A 50 -3.37 0.06 4.19
C GLY A 50 -1.89 0.03 4.56
N LEU A 51 -1.56 -0.15 5.85
CA LEU A 51 -0.18 -0.22 6.35
C LEU A 51 0.55 -1.44 5.81
N THR A 52 -0.11 -2.60 5.76
CA THR A 52 0.44 -3.82 5.15
C THR A 52 0.72 -3.61 3.66
N GLY A 53 -0.22 -2.98 2.93
CA GLY A 53 -0.03 -2.64 1.52
C GLY A 53 1.18 -1.73 1.29
N TRP A 54 1.34 -0.69 2.10
CA TRP A 54 2.51 0.21 2.00
C TRP A 54 3.82 -0.44 2.44
N PHE A 55 3.81 -1.34 3.42
CA PHE A 55 4.98 -2.15 3.74
C PHE A 55 5.43 -2.99 2.54
N LEU A 56 4.50 -3.66 1.86
CA LEU A 56 4.78 -4.43 0.64
C LEU A 56 5.28 -3.54 -0.51
N VAL A 57 4.78 -2.32 -0.65
CA VAL A 57 5.35 -1.34 -1.59
C VAL A 57 6.80 -1.02 -1.26
N GLY A 58 7.12 -0.84 0.03
CA GLY A 58 8.50 -0.69 0.50
C GLY A 58 9.40 -1.87 0.11
N VAL A 59 8.90 -3.10 0.23
CA VAL A 59 9.60 -4.32 -0.23
C VAL A 59 9.83 -4.27 -1.75
N LEU A 60 8.79 -3.96 -2.53
CA LEU A 60 8.87 -3.89 -4.00
C LEU A 60 9.82 -2.79 -4.50
N TRP A 61 9.94 -1.69 -3.75
CA TRP A 61 10.88 -0.60 -4.05
C TRP A 61 12.26 -0.77 -3.40
N ASN A 62 12.45 -1.81 -2.59
CA ASN A 62 13.64 -2.00 -1.77
C ASN A 62 13.97 -0.77 -0.88
N ASP A 63 12.94 -0.06 -0.43
CA ASP A 63 13.04 1.14 0.41
C ASP A 63 12.92 0.78 1.90
N ARG A 64 14.05 0.81 2.60
CA ARG A 64 14.14 0.46 4.03
C ARG A 64 13.42 1.45 4.93
N ALA A 65 13.33 2.72 4.55
CA ALA A 65 12.63 3.71 5.34
C ALA A 65 11.10 3.46 5.30
N ILE A 66 10.55 3.19 4.11
CA ILE A 66 9.13 2.85 3.95
C ILE A 66 8.79 1.55 4.70
N MET A 67 9.65 0.53 4.59
CA MET A 67 9.47 -0.72 5.33
C MET A 67 9.47 -0.48 6.85
N LEU A 68 10.45 0.27 7.37
CA LEU A 68 10.59 0.51 8.80
C LEU A 68 9.37 1.20 9.39
N ILE A 69 8.92 2.32 8.81
CA ILE A 69 7.83 3.11 9.40
C ILE A 69 6.51 2.32 9.41
N HIS A 70 6.22 1.55 8.36
CA HIS A 70 4.98 0.77 8.28
C HIS A 70 5.03 -0.47 9.17
N LEU A 71 6.19 -1.11 9.31
CA LEU A 71 6.35 -2.23 10.23
C LEU A 71 6.15 -1.80 11.69
N VAL A 72 6.75 -0.67 12.09
CA VAL A 72 6.57 -0.12 13.45
C VAL A 72 5.12 0.29 13.69
N ALA A 73 4.47 0.94 12.72
CA ALA A 73 3.05 1.31 12.81
C ALA A 73 2.14 0.08 12.94
N LEU A 74 2.39 -0.99 12.17
CA LEU A 74 1.67 -2.26 12.29
C LEU A 74 1.82 -2.86 13.68
N GLY A 75 3.05 -2.92 14.19
CA GLY A 75 3.33 -3.41 15.54
C GLY A 75 2.55 -2.62 16.61
N ALA A 76 2.61 -1.30 16.55
CA ALA A 76 1.89 -0.43 17.48
C ALA A 76 0.36 -0.64 17.44
N MET A 77 -0.22 -0.76 16.24
CA MET A 77 -1.66 -1.01 16.10
C MET A 77 -2.08 -2.38 16.65
N ILE A 78 -1.32 -3.44 16.36
CA ILE A 78 -1.60 -4.78 16.88
C ILE A 78 -1.48 -4.80 18.40
N SER A 79 -0.45 -4.16 18.97
CA SER A 79 -0.30 -4.04 20.42
C SER A 79 -1.49 -3.30 21.06
N GLY A 80 -1.96 -2.22 20.42
CA GLY A 80 -3.13 -1.46 20.89
C GLY A 80 -4.40 -2.32 20.97
N ILE A 81 -4.64 -3.17 19.97
CA ILE A 81 -5.78 -4.12 19.95
C ILE A 81 -5.66 -5.17 21.06
N TRP A 82 -4.46 -5.64 21.37
CA TRP A 82 -4.25 -6.63 22.42
C TRP A 82 -4.39 -6.05 23.84
N SER A 83 -4.09 -4.76 24.00
CA SER A 83 -4.15 -4.07 25.30
C SER A 83 -5.53 -3.53 25.68
N SER A 84 -6.48 -3.54 24.75
CA SER A 84 -7.86 -3.03 24.91
C SER A 84 -8.85 -4.14 25.26
#